data_AF-A0A0C2WXN7-F1
#
_entry.id   AF-A0A0C2WXN7-F1
#
_cell.length_a   1.000
_cell.length_b   1.000
_cell.length_c   1.000
_cell.angle_alpha   90.00
_cell.angle_beta   90.00
_cell.angle_gamma   90.00
#
_symmetry.space_group_name_H-M   'P 1'
#
loop_
_entity.id
_entity.type
_entity.pdbx_description
1 polymer ?
#
loop_
_entity_poly.entity_id
_entity_poly.type
_entity_poly.pdbx_seq_one_letter_code
_entity_poly.pdbx_strand_id
1 'polypeptide(L)'
;MREQGIPLKTLAIYSTNINLTAILLRFVPDTTRHVYFHSWWNGIVSVLSSCSAARYLETVTYEYWSHYRRLLPMVELAESWREQSIVAGSKGMGPFENLPQFSIETTPFIGDELDESFADFTDRLKKPFEECGVKCSVRPMLRRLHWDFMGVSPVHSYFNYY
;
A
#
# COMPACT_ATOMS: atom_id res chain seq x y z
N MET A 1 36.69 7.39 -10.41
CA MET A 1 36.21 6.64 -9.22
C MET A 1 34.70 6.71 -9.25
N ARG A 2 33.98 5.58 -9.35
CA ARG A 2 32.52 5.61 -9.15
C ARG A 2 32.32 5.77 -7.66
N GLU A 3 31.83 6.92 -7.23
CA GLU A 3 31.28 7.06 -5.88
C GLU A 3 30.16 6.02 -5.78
N GLN A 4 30.46 4.89 -5.13
CA GLN A 4 29.44 3.91 -4.78
C GLN A 4 28.63 4.54 -3.65
N GLY A 5 27.66 5.38 -4.03
CA GLY A 5 26.69 5.94 -3.10
C GLY A 5 26.02 4.82 -2.32
N ILE A 6 25.72 5.07 -1.05
CA ILE A 6 25.05 4.11 -0.18
C ILE A 6 23.71 3.72 -0.84
N PRO A 7 23.45 2.43 -1.10
CA PRO A 7 22.23 2.01 -1.77
C PRO A 7 21.03 2.31 -0.88
N LEU A 8 20.07 3.07 -1.42
CA LEU A 8 18.79 3.31 -0.75
C LEU A 8 17.98 2.02 -0.75
N LYS A 9 17.89 1.33 0.39
CA LYS A 9 17.16 0.05 0.49
C LYS A 9 15.67 0.24 0.74
N THR A 10 15.31 1.25 1.51
CA THR A 10 13.93 1.51 1.96
C THR A 10 13.56 2.95 1.67
N LEU A 11 12.38 3.16 1.10
CA LEU A 11 11.80 4.47 0.86
C LEU A 11 10.45 4.58 1.57
N ALA A 12 10.25 5.67 2.30
CA ALA A 12 8.95 6.01 2.87
C ALA A 12 8.48 7.34 2.26
N ILE A 13 7.25 7.37 1.75
CA ILE A 13 6.62 8.54 1.17
C ILE A 13 5.41 8.92 2.02
N TYR A 14 5.51 10.10 2.65
CA TYR A 14 4.43 10.75 3.37
C TYR A 14 3.98 11.94 2.53
N SER A 15 2.88 11.78 1.82
CA SER A 15 2.40 12.83 0.92
C SER A 15 0.88 12.82 0.85
N THR A 16 0.29 13.99 0.97
CA THR A 16 -1.13 14.24 0.68
C THR A 16 -1.36 14.65 -0.77
N ASN A 17 -0.29 14.79 -1.57
CA ASN A 17 -0.37 15.22 -2.97
C ASN A 17 0.05 14.08 -3.91
N ILE A 18 -0.93 13.57 -4.65
CA ILE A 18 -0.75 12.45 -5.59
C ILE A 18 0.20 12.78 -6.74
N ASN A 19 0.20 14.01 -7.25
CA ASN A 19 1.06 14.42 -8.37
C ASN A 19 2.52 14.45 -7.93
N LEU A 20 2.79 14.98 -6.73
CA LEU A 20 4.13 14.96 -6.15
C LEU A 20 4.61 13.53 -5.91
N THR A 21 3.74 12.67 -5.36
CA THR A 21 4.07 11.25 -5.18
C THR A 21 4.41 10.58 -6.50
N ALA A 22 3.61 10.79 -7.56
CA ALA A 22 3.88 10.22 -8.88
C ALA A 22 5.24 10.69 -9.44
N ILE A 23 5.60 11.96 -9.23
CA ILE A 23 6.91 12.50 -9.61
C ILE A 23 8.02 11.80 -8.83
N LEU A 24 7.91 11.72 -7.49
CA LEU A 24 8.91 11.06 -6.64
C LEU A 24 9.12 9.60 -7.05
N LEU A 25 8.04 8.90 -7.40
CA LEU A 25 8.08 7.51 -7.81
C LEU A 25 8.89 7.25 -9.08
N ARG A 26 8.98 8.23 -9.98
CA ARG A 26 9.77 8.12 -11.22
C ARG A 26 11.28 8.19 -10.99
N PHE A 27 11.72 8.61 -9.80
CA PHE A 27 13.13 8.77 -9.46
C PHE A 27 13.60 7.78 -8.40
N VAL A 28 12.80 6.76 -8.08
CA VAL A 28 13.17 5.75 -7.09
C VAL A 28 14.31 4.89 -7.64
N PRO A 29 15.47 4.81 -6.96
CA PRO A 29 16.59 4.01 -7.43
C PRO A 29 16.25 2.52 -7.44
N ASP A 30 16.79 1.77 -8.41
CA ASP A 30 16.64 0.31 -8.53
C ASP A 30 17.21 -0.48 -7.34
N THR A 31 18.00 0.17 -6.47
CA THR A 31 18.49 -0.39 -5.21
C THR A 31 17.41 -0.45 -4.13
N THR A 32 16.28 0.24 -4.32
CA THR A 32 15.14 0.23 -3.41
C THR A 32 14.45 -1.12 -3.45
N ARG A 33 14.28 -1.74 -2.28
CA ARG A 33 13.59 -3.03 -2.10
C ARG A 33 12.27 -2.88 -1.36
N HIS A 34 12.15 -1.89 -0.49
CA HIS A 34 10.98 -1.70 0.34
C HIS A 34 10.41 -0.30 0.15
N VAL A 35 9.11 -0.20 -0.13
CA VAL A 35 8.42 1.09 -0.20
C VAL A 35 7.24 1.12 0.76
N TYR A 36 7.16 2.21 1.53
CA TYR A 36 6.09 2.53 2.45
C TYR A 36 5.37 3.79 1.97
N PHE A 37 4.05 3.71 1.83
CA PHE A 37 3.20 4.84 1.47
C PHE A 37 2.26 5.15 2.61
N HIS A 38 2.25 6.40 3.02
CA HIS A 38 1.32 6.90 4.03
C HIS A 38 0.46 7.98 3.39
N SER A 39 -0.84 7.71 3.24
CA SER A 39 -1.75 8.61 2.52
C SER A 39 -3.19 8.56 3.02
N TRP A 40 -3.86 9.69 2.91
CA TRP A 40 -5.31 9.84 3.10
C TRP A 40 -6.09 9.66 1.78
N TRP A 41 -5.37 9.57 0.66
CA TRP A 41 -5.90 9.51 -0.70
C TRP A 41 -5.74 8.11 -1.28
N ASN A 42 -6.86 7.53 -1.70
CA ASN A 42 -6.92 6.21 -2.34
C ASN A 42 -6.25 6.16 -3.72
N GLY A 43 -6.13 7.31 -4.41
CA GLY A 43 -5.47 7.40 -5.70
C GLY A 43 -3.97 7.10 -5.68
N ILE A 44 -3.32 6.98 -4.51
CA ILE A 44 -1.89 6.65 -4.47
C ILE A 44 -1.59 5.30 -5.14
N VAL A 45 -2.56 4.37 -5.10
CA VAL A 45 -2.42 3.05 -5.72
C VAL A 45 -2.34 3.17 -7.25
N SER A 46 -3.09 4.10 -7.86
CA SER A 46 -3.04 4.28 -9.31
C SER A 46 -1.70 4.84 -9.80
N VAL A 47 -0.95 5.54 -8.93
CA VAL A 47 0.38 6.06 -9.28
C VAL A 47 1.52 5.12 -8.90
N LEU A 48 1.24 3.99 -8.22
CA LEU A 48 2.25 2.97 -7.94
C LEU A 48 2.91 2.42 -9.21
N SER A 49 2.15 2.34 -10.30
CA SER A 49 2.64 1.96 -11.62
C SER A 49 3.69 2.92 -12.20
N SER A 50 3.80 4.14 -11.66
CA SER A 50 4.83 5.11 -12.04
C SER A 50 6.16 4.90 -11.31
N CYS A 51 6.24 3.92 -10.39
CA CYS A 51 7.46 3.63 -9.66
C CYS A 51 8.53 3.03 -10.59
N SER A 52 9.62 3.75 -10.82
CA SER A 52 10.75 3.29 -11.65
C SER A 52 11.36 2.00 -11.12
N ALA A 53 11.33 1.80 -9.80
CA ALA A 53 11.87 0.62 -9.16
C ALA A 53 10.86 -0.54 -9.00
N ALA A 54 9.62 -0.43 -9.52
CA ALA A 54 8.52 -1.36 -9.23
C ALA A 54 8.90 -2.85 -9.38
N ARG A 55 9.59 -3.21 -10.47
CA ARG A 55 10.03 -4.60 -10.76
C ARG A 55 11.08 -5.15 -9.79
N TYR A 56 11.71 -4.29 -8.99
CA TYR A 56 12.78 -4.62 -8.05
C TYR A 56 12.31 -4.70 -6.60
N LEU A 57 11.06 -4.32 -6.31
CA LEU A 57 10.53 -4.26 -4.97
C LEU A 57 10.26 -5.66 -4.40
N GLU A 58 10.66 -5.84 -3.16
CA GLU A 58 10.37 -7.02 -2.33
C GLU A 58 9.14 -6.78 -1.43
N THR A 59 8.84 -5.53 -1.09
CA THR A 59 7.66 -5.22 -0.29
C THR A 59 7.07 -3.86 -0.65
N VAL A 60 5.75 -3.81 -0.77
CA VAL A 60 4.99 -2.56 -0.81
C VAL A 60 4.03 -2.54 0.37
N THR A 61 4.14 -1.51 1.20
CA THR A 61 3.21 -1.26 2.31
C THR A 61 2.44 0.02 2.04
N TYR A 62 1.12 -0.06 2.09
CA TYR A 62 0.23 1.07 1.94
C TYR A 62 -0.58 1.29 3.21
N GLU A 63 -0.25 2.34 3.95
CA GLU A 63 -1.02 2.83 5.08
C GLU A 63 -2.05 3.86 4.62
N TYR A 64 -3.32 3.51 4.78
CA TYR A 64 -4.46 4.33 4.43
C TYR A 64 -5.20 4.80 5.68
N TRP A 65 -5.16 6.10 5.96
CA TRP A 65 -5.68 6.66 7.22
C TRP A 65 -7.15 7.00 7.19
N SER A 66 -7.90 6.27 6.38
CA SER A 66 -9.33 6.48 6.21
C SER A 66 -10.02 5.12 6.12
N HIS A 67 -11.33 5.18 5.91
CA HIS A 67 -12.18 4.02 5.96
C HIS A 67 -11.91 3.06 4.79
N TYR A 68 -11.80 1.75 5.07
CA TYR A 68 -11.43 0.73 4.07
C TYR A 68 -12.30 0.75 2.80
N ARG A 69 -13.61 1.10 2.88
CA ARG A 69 -14.46 1.19 1.68
C ARG A 69 -13.98 2.22 0.66
N ARG A 70 -13.22 3.24 1.08
CA ARG A 70 -12.62 4.18 0.12
C ARG A 70 -11.48 3.54 -0.69
N LEU A 71 -11.04 2.34 -0.33
CA LEU A 71 -10.13 1.52 -1.12
C LEU A 71 -10.86 0.59 -2.11
N LEU A 72 -12.17 0.70 -2.31
CA LEU A 72 -12.85 -0.07 -3.37
C LEU A 72 -12.19 0.07 -4.77
N PRO A 73 -11.74 1.27 -5.21
CA PRO A 73 -10.98 1.39 -6.47
C PRO A 73 -9.68 0.58 -6.51
N MET A 74 -9.12 0.25 -5.34
CA MET A 74 -7.94 -0.61 -5.24
C MET A 74 -8.27 -2.06 -5.54
N VAL A 75 -9.47 -2.52 -5.18
CA VAL A 75 -9.95 -3.87 -5.52
C VAL A 75 -10.06 -4.00 -7.04
N GLU A 76 -10.67 -3.00 -7.71
CA GLU A 76 -10.79 -2.97 -9.17
C GLU A 76 -9.42 -2.94 -9.86
N LEU A 77 -8.49 -2.14 -9.33
CA LEU A 77 -7.13 -2.09 -9.86
C LEU A 77 -6.38 -3.41 -9.67
N ALA A 78 -6.56 -4.07 -8.52
CA ALA A 78 -5.95 -5.37 -8.24
C ALA A 78 -6.46 -6.43 -9.23
N GLU A 79 -7.76 -6.43 -9.55
CA GLU A 79 -8.30 -7.31 -10.60
C GLU A 79 -7.67 -7.02 -11.97
N SER A 80 -7.55 -5.74 -12.34
CA SER A 80 -6.92 -5.37 -13.61
C SER A 80 -5.44 -5.81 -13.68
N TRP A 81 -4.70 -5.66 -12.59
CA TRP A 81 -3.31 -6.12 -12.51
C TRP A 81 -3.20 -7.64 -12.57
N ARG A 82 -4.12 -8.36 -11.94
CA ARG A 82 -4.18 -9.82 -12.02
C ARG A 82 -4.36 -10.27 -13.46
N GLU A 83 -5.33 -9.71 -14.19
CA GLU A 83 -5.57 -10.04 -15.59
C GLU A 83 -4.33 -9.80 -16.45
N GLN A 84 -3.67 -8.65 -16.27
CA GLN A 84 -2.43 -8.33 -16.98
C GLN A 84 -1.31 -9.32 -16.68
N SER A 85 -1.11 -9.67 -15.41
CA SER A 85 -0.05 -10.60 -14.99
C SER A 85 -0.30 -12.03 -15.47
N ILE A 86 -1.55 -12.49 -15.46
CA ILE A 86 -1.94 -13.80 -16.02
C ILE A 86 -1.65 -13.83 -17.52
N VAL A 87 -2.06 -12.80 -18.26
CA VAL A 87 -1.84 -12.72 -19.72
C VAL A 87 -0.36 -12.65 -20.07
N ALA A 88 0.44 -11.90 -19.29
CA ALA A 88 1.88 -11.79 -19.50
C ALA A 88 2.67 -13.04 -19.08
N GLY A 89 2.07 -13.95 -18.29
CA GLY A 89 2.78 -15.07 -17.68
C GLY A 89 3.87 -14.64 -16.70
N SER A 90 3.77 -13.42 -16.15
CA SER A 90 4.74 -12.85 -15.22
C SER A 90 4.53 -13.43 -13.82
N LYS A 91 5.61 -13.55 -13.05
CA LYS A 91 5.49 -13.66 -11.59
C LYS A 91 5.11 -12.27 -11.03
N GLY A 92 4.57 -12.20 -9.81
CA GLY A 92 4.18 -10.91 -9.23
C GLY A 92 2.89 -10.32 -9.80
N MET A 93 2.68 -9.00 -9.66
CA MET A 93 1.38 -8.36 -9.86
C MET A 93 1.51 -7.00 -10.56
N GLY A 94 0.83 -6.83 -11.71
CA GLY A 94 0.82 -5.59 -12.48
C GLY A 94 2.23 -5.06 -12.76
N PRO A 95 2.57 -3.81 -12.35
CA PRO A 95 3.91 -3.24 -12.54
C PRO A 95 5.00 -3.89 -11.67
N PHE A 96 4.63 -4.79 -10.74
CA PHE A 96 5.52 -5.41 -9.78
C PHE A 96 5.82 -6.88 -10.13
N GLU A 97 6.60 -7.09 -11.20
CA GLU A 97 6.94 -8.41 -11.79
C GLU A 97 7.60 -9.44 -10.85
N ASN A 98 8.02 -9.05 -9.65
CA ASN A 98 8.66 -9.98 -8.71
C ASN A 98 8.18 -9.80 -7.28
N LEU A 99 7.08 -9.08 -7.05
CA LEU A 99 6.66 -8.71 -5.70
C LEU A 99 6.30 -9.95 -4.88
N PRO A 100 7.06 -10.27 -3.82
CA PRO A 100 6.72 -11.34 -2.90
C PRO A 100 5.58 -10.97 -1.96
N GLN A 101 5.52 -9.70 -1.52
CA GLN A 101 4.59 -9.27 -0.48
C GLN A 101 3.99 -7.88 -0.74
N PHE A 102 2.68 -7.79 -0.56
CA PHE A 102 1.92 -6.55 -0.54
C PHE A 102 1.18 -6.42 0.80
N SER A 103 1.20 -5.25 1.41
CA SER A 103 0.59 -5.02 2.73
C SER A 103 -0.23 -3.74 2.76
N ILE A 104 -1.41 -3.80 3.37
CA ILE A 104 -2.31 -2.67 3.54
C ILE A 104 -2.66 -2.54 5.00
N GLU A 105 -2.52 -1.33 5.51
CA GLU A 105 -3.01 -0.98 6.83
C GLU A 105 -4.09 0.08 6.67
N THR A 106 -5.29 -0.19 7.17
CA THR A 106 -6.43 0.72 7.00
C THR A 106 -7.31 0.75 8.25
N THR A 107 -8.07 1.82 8.43
CA THR A 107 -8.97 1.94 9.59
C THR A 107 -10.28 1.17 9.34
N PRO A 108 -10.68 0.22 10.19
CA PRO A 108 -12.01 -0.39 10.12
C PRO A 108 -13.08 0.66 10.49
N PHE A 109 -14.27 0.62 9.89
CA PHE A 109 -15.40 1.42 10.39
C PHE A 109 -15.77 0.96 11.79
N ILE A 110 -16.30 1.88 12.58
CA ILE A 110 -17.04 1.56 13.79
C ILE A 110 -18.45 2.12 13.56
N GLY A 111 -19.37 1.26 13.13
CA GLY A 111 -20.78 1.60 12.90
C GLY A 111 -21.56 0.37 12.43
N ASP A 112 -22.80 0.24 12.91
CA ASP A 112 -23.59 -1.00 12.86
C ASP A 112 -24.32 -1.25 11.53
N GLU A 113 -24.24 -0.34 10.57
CA GLU A 113 -25.01 -0.39 9.32
C GLU A 113 -24.09 -0.43 8.09
N LEU A 114 -23.47 -1.57 7.81
CA LEU A 114 -22.68 -1.75 6.59
C LEU A 114 -23.01 -3.07 5.89
N ASP A 115 -23.42 -2.98 4.62
CA ASP A 115 -23.71 -4.12 3.73
C ASP A 115 -22.50 -5.05 3.43
N GLU A 116 -21.28 -4.65 3.79
CA GLU A 116 -20.05 -5.41 3.50
C GLU A 116 -19.15 -5.32 4.72
N SER A 117 -18.79 -6.48 5.29
CA SER A 117 -17.91 -6.54 6.45
C SER A 117 -16.45 -6.24 6.07
N PHE A 118 -15.64 -5.86 7.07
CA PHE A 118 -14.20 -5.69 6.87
C PHE A 118 -13.51 -6.99 6.40
N ALA A 119 -14.04 -8.15 6.81
CA ALA A 119 -13.54 -9.46 6.39
C ALA A 119 -13.80 -9.70 4.90
N ASP A 120 -15.03 -9.44 4.42
CA ASP A 120 -15.39 -9.61 3.00
C ASP A 120 -14.54 -8.71 2.10
N PHE A 121 -14.35 -7.44 2.51
CA PHE A 121 -13.47 -6.52 1.81
C PHE A 121 -12.02 -7.03 1.76
N THR A 122 -11.52 -7.53 2.88
CA THR A 122 -10.16 -8.06 3.00
C THR A 122 -9.96 -9.22 2.03
N ASP A 123 -10.90 -10.15 1.98
CA ASP A 123 -10.80 -11.31 1.09
C ASP A 123 -10.86 -10.90 -0.38
N ARG A 124 -11.78 -10.00 -0.75
CA ARG A 124 -11.87 -9.45 -2.11
C ARG A 124 -10.57 -8.77 -2.55
N LEU A 125 -9.89 -8.07 -1.64
CA LEU A 125 -8.66 -7.36 -1.96
C LEU A 125 -7.43 -8.28 -1.98
N LYS A 126 -7.38 -9.31 -1.13
CA LYS A 126 -6.24 -10.24 -1.06
C LYS A 126 -6.22 -11.20 -2.24
N LYS A 127 -7.39 -11.70 -2.63
CA LYS A 127 -7.53 -12.78 -3.62
C LYS A 127 -6.76 -12.51 -4.93
N PRO A 128 -6.84 -11.32 -5.55
CA PRO A 128 -6.14 -11.11 -6.82
C PRO A 128 -4.62 -11.21 -6.72
N PHE A 129 -4.06 -10.75 -5.60
CA PHE A 129 -2.61 -10.84 -5.33
C PHE A 129 -2.19 -12.29 -5.08
N GLU A 130 -2.96 -13.03 -4.28
CA GLU A 130 -2.65 -14.41 -3.92
C GLU A 130 -2.71 -15.35 -5.13
N GLU A 131 -3.65 -15.13 -6.06
CA GLU A 131 -3.75 -15.85 -7.34
C GLU A 131 -2.51 -15.62 -8.24
N CYS A 132 -1.86 -14.47 -8.11
CA CYS A 132 -0.60 -14.14 -8.78
C CYS A 132 0.65 -14.57 -7.97
N GLY A 133 0.47 -15.31 -6.88
CA GLY A 133 1.56 -15.78 -6.02
C GLY A 133 2.16 -14.71 -5.10
N VAL A 134 1.49 -13.56 -4.95
CA VAL A 134 1.91 -12.48 -4.07
C VAL A 134 1.24 -12.64 -2.70
N LYS A 135 2.02 -12.68 -1.63
CA LYS A 135 1.48 -12.70 -0.27
C LYS A 135 0.85 -11.34 0.05
N CYS A 136 -0.47 -11.30 0.15
CA CYS A 136 -1.18 -10.08 0.53
C CYS A 136 -1.60 -10.10 1.99
N SER A 137 -1.47 -8.98 2.69
CA SER A 137 -2.04 -8.82 4.03
C SER A 137 -2.78 -7.50 4.15
N VAL A 138 -3.99 -7.54 4.70
CA VAL A 138 -4.78 -6.35 5.05
C VAL A 138 -4.99 -6.40 6.54
N ARG A 139 -4.62 -5.33 7.23
CA ARG A 139 -4.67 -5.26 8.69
C ARG A 139 -5.33 -3.98 9.15
N PRO A 140 -6.02 -3.99 10.31
CA PRO A 140 -6.43 -2.77 10.98
C PRO A 140 -5.20 -1.93 11.30
N MET A 141 -5.22 -0.65 10.95
CA MET A 141 -4.16 0.28 11.32
C MET A 141 -4.17 0.47 12.84
N LEU A 142 -3.09 0.09 13.51
CA LEU A 142 -2.91 0.32 14.95
C LEU A 142 -2.45 1.77 15.16
N ARG A 143 -3.40 2.67 15.44
CA ARG A 143 -3.18 4.13 15.62
C ARG A 143 -1.98 4.51 16.53
N ARG A 144 -1.52 3.64 17.44
CA ARG A 144 -0.43 3.95 18.39
C ARG A 144 0.93 4.20 17.73
N LEU A 145 1.35 3.37 16.77
CA LEU A 145 2.70 3.48 16.19
C LEU A 145 2.90 4.77 15.39
N HIS A 146 1.84 5.27 14.75
CA HIS A 146 1.91 6.48 13.93
C HIS A 146 2.22 7.74 14.76
N TRP A 147 1.56 7.90 15.92
CA TRP A 147 1.76 9.07 16.79
C TRP A 147 3.14 9.07 17.46
N ASP A 148 3.66 7.89 17.80
CA ASP A 148 5.00 7.73 18.37
C ASP A 148 6.09 8.14 17.37
N PHE A 149 5.91 7.87 16.06
CA PHE A 149 6.85 8.30 15.01
C PHE A 149 6.80 9.81 14.70
N MET A 150 5.63 10.43 14.84
CA MET A 150 5.45 11.87 14.57
C MET A 150 5.88 12.76 15.73
N GLY A 151 6.30 12.19 16.87
CA GLY A 151 6.67 12.94 18.07
C GLY A 151 5.51 13.72 18.70
N VAL A 152 4.27 13.39 18.33
CA VAL A 152 3.07 14.05 18.85
C VAL A 152 2.43 13.09 19.85
N SER A 153 2.50 13.44 21.13
CA SER A 153 1.76 12.72 22.17
C SER A 153 0.27 12.67 21.78
N PRO A 154 -0.42 11.53 21.89
CA PRO A 154 -1.84 11.44 21.60
C PRO A 154 -2.59 12.26 22.66
N VAL A 155 -2.77 13.55 22.41
CA VAL A 155 -3.61 14.40 23.23
C VAL A 155 -5.05 13.95 22.99
N HIS A 156 -5.53 13.10 23.89
CA HIS A 156 -6.92 12.93 24.29
C HIS A 156 -7.93 12.82 23.14
N SER A 157 -8.15 11.60 22.65
CA SER A 157 -9.43 11.22 22.04
C SER A 157 -9.91 9.98 22.78
N TYR A 158 -10.59 10.21 23.90
CA TYR A 158 -11.35 9.20 24.60
C TYR A 158 -12.41 8.63 23.65
N PHE A 159 -12.32 7.35 23.35
CA PHE A 159 -13.50 6.53 23.14
C PHE A 159 -13.34 5.35 24.09
N ASN A 160 -14.03 5.44 25.23
CA ASN A 160 -14.14 4.35 26.17
C ASN A 160 -14.88 3.21 25.50
N TYR A 161 -14.27 2.03 25.52
CA TYR A 161 -14.89 0.77 25.16
C TYR A 161 -15.88 0.38 26.27
N TYR A 162 -17.16 0.26 25.90
CA TYR A 162 -18.17 -0.54 26.59
C TYR A 162 -18.96 -1.32 25.54
#